data_AF-A0A963V5E7-F1
#
_entry.id   AF-A0A963V5E7-F1
#
_cell.length_a   1.000
_cell.length_b   1.000
_cell.length_c   1.000
_cell.angle_alpha   90.00
_cell.angle_beta   90.00
_cell.angle_gamma   90.00
#
_symmetry.space_group_name_H-M   'P 1'
#
loop_
_entity.id
_entity.type
_entity.pdbx_description
1 polymer ?
#
loop_
_entity_poly.entity_id
_entity_poly.type
_entity_poly.pdbx_seq_one_letter_code
_entity_poly.pdbx_strand_id
1 'polypeptide(L)'
;MRLAALLLSASLVTLPGNLTAQTAVPETSADITLSFAPVVRQAAPAVVNIYARRVVETRRSLFADDPFFSQFFDFGPAAPRVQNSLGSGVIVAADGIVVSNYHVVGEADDIRVVLTDKREFAGHV
;
A
#
# COMPACT_ATOMS: atom_id res chain seq x y z
N MET A 1 -66.06 8.84 -48.53
CA MET A 1 -64.67 9.03 -49.01
C MET A 1 -64.17 10.35 -48.41
N ARG A 2 -63.71 10.44 -47.15
CA ARG A 2 -62.42 10.02 -46.55
C ARG A 2 -61.19 10.39 -47.39
N LEU A 3 -60.54 11.51 -47.06
CA LEU A 3 -59.09 11.66 -47.15
C LEU A 3 -58.63 12.55 -45.97
N ALA A 4 -57.99 11.90 -45.00
CA ALA A 4 -57.39 12.50 -43.83
C ALA A 4 -55.94 12.88 -44.15
N ALA A 5 -55.57 14.13 -43.86
CA ALA A 5 -54.20 14.61 -43.96
C ALA A 5 -53.36 14.02 -42.81
N LEU A 6 -52.38 13.18 -43.16
CA LEU A 6 -51.47 12.54 -42.23
C LEU A 6 -50.31 13.50 -41.95
N LEU A 7 -50.33 14.18 -40.79
CA LEU A 7 -49.20 14.97 -40.30
C LEU A 7 -48.13 14.01 -39.74
N LEU A 8 -47.00 13.94 -40.44
CA LEU A 8 -45.84 13.12 -40.06
C LEU A 8 -45.09 13.81 -38.92
N SER A 9 -45.33 13.38 -37.69
CA SER A 9 -44.53 13.79 -36.53
C SER A 9 -43.13 13.16 -36.62
N ALA A 10 -42.12 13.96 -36.92
CA ALA A 10 -40.72 13.55 -36.82
C ALA A 10 -40.33 13.49 -35.33
N SER A 11 -40.38 12.30 -34.74
CA SER A 11 -39.85 12.06 -33.39
C SER A 11 -38.33 12.03 -33.43
N LEU A 12 -37.70 13.05 -32.85
CA LEU A 12 -36.26 13.11 -32.65
C LEU A 12 -35.87 12.07 -31.59
N VAL A 13 -35.38 10.91 -32.03
CA VAL A 13 -34.84 9.87 -31.14
C VAL A 13 -33.47 10.34 -30.66
N THR A 14 -33.39 10.81 -29.43
CA THR A 14 -32.13 11.05 -28.73
C THR A 14 -31.58 9.71 -28.24
N LEU A 15 -30.59 9.16 -28.96
CA LEU A 15 -29.83 8.02 -28.44
C LEU A 15 -29.01 8.49 -27.23
N PRO A 16 -29.11 7.84 -26.05
CA PRO A 16 -28.23 8.14 -24.94
C PRO A 16 -26.81 7.73 -25.34
N GLY A 17 -25.96 8.71 -25.61
CA GLY A 17 -24.53 8.48 -25.78
C GLY A 17 -23.97 7.96 -24.46
N ASN A 18 -23.45 6.74 -24.47
CA ASN A 18 -22.69 6.21 -23.34
C ASN A 18 -21.43 7.07 -23.18
N LEU A 19 -21.46 8.04 -22.26
CA LEU A 19 -20.30 8.82 -21.83
C LEU A 19 -19.37 7.89 -21.05
N THR A 20 -18.59 7.11 -21.77
CA THR A 20 -17.51 6.34 -21.17
C THR A 20 -16.40 7.33 -20.86
N ALA A 21 -16.09 7.52 -19.58
CA ALA A 21 -14.97 8.35 -19.15
C ALA A 21 -13.68 7.80 -19.78
N GLN A 22 -13.14 8.51 -20.77
CA GLN A 22 -11.87 8.16 -21.39
C GLN A 22 -10.74 8.32 -20.36
N THR A 23 -10.11 7.21 -20.02
CA THR A 23 -8.95 7.16 -19.14
C THR A 23 -7.68 7.26 -19.98
N ALA A 24 -7.46 8.42 -20.60
CA ALA A 24 -6.22 8.73 -21.30
C ALA A 24 -5.12 9.12 -20.30
N VAL A 25 -3.85 8.84 -20.64
CA VAL A 25 -2.70 9.30 -19.84
C VAL A 25 -2.55 10.81 -20.07
N PRO A 26 -2.39 11.62 -19.01
CA PRO A 26 -2.12 13.04 -19.13
C PRO A 26 -0.83 13.29 -19.91
N GLU A 27 -0.93 13.99 -21.04
CA GLU A 27 0.22 14.36 -21.89
C GLU A 27 0.71 15.77 -21.53
N THR A 28 -0.15 16.60 -20.94
CA THR A 28 0.15 17.99 -20.58
C THR A 28 -0.01 18.25 -19.08
N SER A 29 0.65 19.29 -18.58
CA SER A 29 0.48 19.74 -17.18
C SER A 29 -0.97 20.13 -16.86
N ALA A 30 -1.73 20.59 -17.86
CA ALA A 30 -3.16 20.89 -17.71
C ALA A 30 -3.98 19.61 -17.47
N ASP A 31 -3.66 18.51 -18.14
CA ASP A 31 -4.32 17.20 -17.95
C ASP A 31 -4.01 16.61 -16.56
N ILE A 32 -2.77 16.78 -16.09
CA ILE A 32 -2.36 16.36 -14.73
C ILE A 32 -3.10 17.16 -13.66
N THR A 33 -3.33 18.45 -13.91
CA THR A 33 -4.11 19.32 -13.01
C THR A 33 -5.56 18.84 -12.88
N LEU A 34 -6.10 18.21 -13.92
CA LEU A 34 -7.44 17.61 -13.89
C LEU A 34 -7.44 16.26 -13.15
N SER A 35 -6.41 15.40 -13.30
CA SER A 35 -6.28 14.16 -12.52
C SER A 35 -4.92 13.44 -12.65
N PHE A 36 -4.40 12.93 -11.53
CA PHE A 36 -3.24 11.99 -11.51
C PHE A 36 -3.63 10.52 -11.71
N ALA A 37 -4.94 10.20 -11.77
CA ALA A 37 -5.43 8.82 -11.73
C ALA A 37 -4.80 7.89 -12.80
N PRO A 38 -4.55 8.32 -14.05
CA PRO A 38 -3.94 7.46 -15.06
C PRO A 38 -2.49 7.08 -14.73
N VAL A 39 -1.68 8.04 -14.25
CA VAL A 39 -0.29 7.81 -13.86
C VAL A 39 -0.22 6.92 -12.61
N VAL A 40 -1.08 7.17 -11.62
CA VAL A 40 -1.16 6.32 -10.42
C VAL A 40 -1.57 4.90 -10.80
N ARG A 41 -2.52 4.71 -11.72
CA ARG A 41 -2.91 3.37 -12.19
C ARG A 41 -1.75 2.60 -12.80
N GLN A 42 -0.86 3.29 -13.50
CA GLN A 42 0.34 2.69 -14.08
C GLN A 42 1.42 2.39 -13.03
N ALA A 43 1.62 3.28 -12.04
CA ALA A 43 2.69 3.16 -11.05
C ALA A 43 2.34 2.32 -9.82
N ALA A 44 1.07 2.29 -9.40
CA ALA A 44 0.63 1.63 -8.17
C ALA A 44 1.02 0.14 -8.07
N PRO A 45 1.04 -0.67 -9.16
CA PRO A 45 1.48 -2.06 -9.08
C PRO A 45 2.94 -2.25 -8.61
N ALA A 46 3.79 -1.22 -8.74
CA ALA A 46 5.18 -1.28 -8.29
C ALA A 46 5.34 -1.03 -6.78
N VAL A 47 4.30 -0.54 -6.10
CA VAL A 47 4.34 -0.26 -4.66
C VAL A 47 3.96 -1.51 -3.88
N VAL A 48 4.69 -1.79 -2.81
CA VAL A 48 4.47 -2.94 -1.92
C VAL A 48 4.36 -2.50 -0.47
N ASN A 49 3.67 -3.31 0.33
CA ASN A 49 3.67 -3.20 1.78
C ASN A 49 4.71 -4.15 2.36
N ILE A 50 5.45 -3.72 3.37
CA ILE A 50 6.53 -4.46 3.99
C ILE A 50 6.22 -4.63 5.46
N TYR A 51 6.12 -5.89 5.87
CA TYR A 51 6.05 -6.29 7.27
C TYR A 51 7.41 -6.85 7.65
N ALA A 52 8.05 -6.19 8.60
CA ALA A 52 9.33 -6.62 9.14
C ALA A 52 9.16 -6.97 10.62
N ARG A 53 9.85 -8.01 11.07
CA ARG A 53 9.87 -8.42 12.46
C ARG A 53 11.31 -8.56 12.91
N ARG A 54 11.60 -8.04 14.10
CA ARG A 54 12.85 -8.21 14.80
C ARG A 54 12.61 -8.82 16.18
N VAL A 55 13.38 -9.82 16.54
CA VAL A 55 13.47 -10.37 17.90
C VAL A 55 14.61 -9.65 18.60
N VAL A 56 14.26 -8.84 19.62
CA VAL A 56 15.24 -8.13 20.44
C VAL A 56 15.33 -8.78 21.81
N GLU A 57 16.55 -9.06 22.26
CA GLU A 57 16.79 -9.50 23.62
C GLU A 57 16.40 -8.38 24.61
N THR A 58 15.56 -8.70 25.59
CA THR A 58 15.28 -7.76 26.66
C THR A 58 16.50 -7.65 27.55
N ARG A 59 17.09 -6.46 27.61
CA ARG A 59 18.09 -6.17 28.63
C ARG A 59 17.41 -6.21 30.00
N ARG A 60 17.87 -7.11 30.86
CA ARG A 60 17.53 -7.14 32.28
C ARG A 60 17.89 -5.78 32.90
N SER A 61 16.99 -5.25 33.74
CA SER A 61 17.22 -3.98 34.44
C SER A 61 18.50 -4.07 35.28
N LEU A 62 19.32 -3.01 35.25
CA LEU A 62 20.54 -2.94 36.06
C LEU A 62 20.24 -2.96 37.57
N PHE A 63 19.03 -2.55 37.96
CA PHE A 63 18.54 -2.56 39.33
C PHE A 63 17.97 -3.92 39.76
N ALA A 64 17.86 -4.88 38.84
CA ALA A 64 17.30 -6.20 39.14
C ALA A 64 18.25 -7.10 39.94
N ASP A 65 19.51 -6.70 40.12
CA ASP A 65 20.49 -7.37 40.99
C ASP A 65 20.76 -6.57 42.28
N ASP A 66 20.07 -5.45 42.50
CA ASP A 66 20.25 -4.60 43.69
C ASP A 66 19.34 -5.08 44.85
N PRO A 67 19.90 -5.44 46.02
CA PRO A 67 19.14 -5.88 47.19
C PRO A 67 18.10 -4.87 47.69
N PHE A 68 18.36 -3.57 47.53
CA PHE A 68 17.45 -2.52 47.95
C PHE A 68 16.21 -2.47 47.06
N PHE A 69 16.35 -2.66 45.74
CA PHE A 69 15.23 -2.58 44.81
C PHE A 69 14.49 -3.91 44.65
N SER A 70 15.16 -5.06 44.79
CA SER A 70 14.55 -6.39 44.66
C SER A 70 13.46 -6.68 45.70
N GLN A 71 13.47 -5.98 46.83
CA GLN A 71 12.42 -6.08 47.86
C GLN A 71 11.16 -5.25 47.55
N PHE A 72 11.25 -4.25 46.67
CA PHE A 72 10.14 -3.33 46.35
C PHE A 72 9.58 -3.56 44.94
N PHE A 73 10.34 -4.16 44.03
CA PHE A 73 9.97 -4.32 42.63
C PHE A 73 10.27 -5.75 42.13
N ASP A 74 9.32 -6.33 41.40
CA ASP A 74 9.54 -7.57 40.63
C ASP A 74 9.96 -7.21 39.20
N PHE A 75 11.21 -7.51 38.87
CA PHE A 75 11.80 -7.16 37.57
C PHE A 75 11.52 -8.19 36.47
N GLY A 76 10.91 -9.33 36.81
CA GLY A 76 10.56 -10.40 35.87
C GLY A 76 11.76 -11.01 35.13
N PRO A 77 11.55 -12.13 34.41
CA PRO A 77 12.59 -12.72 33.57
C PRO A 77 12.81 -11.88 32.31
N ALA A 78 14.08 -11.75 31.91
CA ALA A 78 14.42 -11.20 30.60
C ALA A 78 13.90 -12.16 29.51
N ALA A 79 12.83 -11.79 28.83
CA ALA A 79 12.27 -12.52 27.71
C ALA A 79 12.57 -11.79 26.39
N PRO A 80 12.89 -12.51 25.29
CA PRO A 80 12.98 -11.91 23.97
C PRO A 80 11.66 -11.22 23.61
N ARG A 81 11.76 -10.01 23.06
CA ARG A 81 10.60 -9.23 22.60
C ARG A 81 10.55 -9.24 21.10
N VAL A 82 9.36 -9.40 20.57
CA VAL A 82 9.11 -9.20 19.16
C VAL A 82 8.80 -7.72 18.92
N GLN A 83 9.64 -7.06 18.13
CA GLN A 83 9.38 -5.74 17.55
C GLN A 83 8.90 -5.91 16.11
N ASN A 84 7.78 -5.28 15.78
CA ASN A 84 7.25 -5.27 14.42
C ASN A 84 7.45 -3.89 13.81
N SER A 85 7.81 -3.88 12.54
CA SER A 85 7.92 -2.71 11.68
C SER A 85 6.98 -2.89 10.50
N LEU A 86 6.34 -1.79 10.10
CA LEU A 86 5.49 -1.71 8.92
C LEU A 86 6.01 -0.55 8.07
N GLY A 87 6.14 -0.77 6.77
CA GLY A 87 6.53 0.28 5.84
C GLY A 87 6.09 -0.02 4.43
N SER A 88 6.36 0.90 3.51
CA SER A 88 6.19 0.68 2.07
C SER A 88 7.54 0.39 1.41
N GLY A 89 7.48 -0.20 0.22
CA GLY A 89 8.63 -0.30 -0.68
C GLY A 89 8.19 -0.12 -2.12
N VAL A 90 9.18 -0.01 -3.00
CA VAL A 90 8.97 0.10 -4.45
C VAL A 90 9.80 -0.96 -5.16
N ILE A 91 9.17 -1.72 -6.06
CA ILE A 91 9.84 -2.66 -6.96
C ILE A 91 10.57 -1.85 -8.03
N VAL A 92 11.90 -1.97 -8.08
CA VAL A 92 12.75 -1.21 -9.02
C VAL A 92 13.31 -2.06 -10.14
N ALA A 93 13.24 -3.39 -10.03
CA ALA A 93 13.69 -4.32 -11.04
C ALA A 93 12.79 -5.57 -11.12
N ALA A 94 12.70 -6.16 -12.32
CA ALA A 94 11.79 -7.26 -12.63
C ALA A 94 12.19 -8.59 -11.97
N ASP A 95 13.42 -8.71 -11.49
CA ASP A 95 13.95 -9.83 -10.73
C ASP A 95 13.56 -9.81 -9.24
N GLY A 96 12.82 -8.79 -8.79
CA GLY A 96 12.25 -8.73 -7.44
C GLY A 96 12.99 -7.82 -6.46
N ILE A 97 13.88 -6.94 -6.94
CA ILE A 97 14.51 -5.93 -6.07
C ILE A 97 13.49 -4.89 -5.62
N VAL A 98 13.37 -4.75 -4.31
CA VAL A 98 12.51 -3.77 -3.64
C VAL A 98 13.36 -2.80 -2.83
N VAL A 99 13.12 -1.50 -3.00
CA VAL A 99 13.75 -0.46 -2.20
C VAL A 99 12.80 0.01 -1.11
N SER A 100 13.29 0.10 0.12
CA SER A 100 12.59 0.65 1.28
C SER A 100 13.56 1.40 2.19
N ASN A 101 13.03 2.02 3.24
CA ASN A 101 13.84 2.71 4.23
C ASN A 101 14.58 1.73 5.13
N TYR A 102 15.80 2.11 5.53
CA TYR A 102 16.63 1.29 6.43
C TYR A 102 15.94 0.99 7.76
N HIS A 103 15.22 1.95 8.36
CA HIS A 103 14.52 1.72 9.63
C HIS A 103 13.38 0.69 9.55
N VAL A 104 12.94 0.33 8.33
CA VAL A 104 11.91 -0.70 8.12
C VAL A 104 12.55 -2.08 8.09
N VAL A 105 13.64 -2.24 7.33
CA VAL A 105 14.18 -3.58 6.97
C VAL A 105 15.59 -3.86 7.51
N GLY A 106 16.34 -2.85 7.89
CA GLY A 106 17.79 -2.94 8.12
C GLY A 106 18.23 -3.85 9.26
N GLU A 107 17.33 -4.14 10.21
CA GLU A 107 17.61 -5.04 11.34
C GLU A 107 16.49 -6.09 11.50
N ALA A 108 15.75 -6.36 10.44
CA ALA A 108 14.66 -7.33 10.48
C ALA A 108 15.20 -8.76 10.38
N ASP A 109 14.72 -9.65 11.24
CA ASP A 109 15.00 -11.09 11.18
C ASP A 109 14.06 -11.81 10.20
N ASP A 110 12.86 -11.25 10.00
CA ASP A 110 11.84 -11.78 9.10
C ASP A 110 11.19 -10.62 8.35
N ILE A 111 11.13 -10.74 7.02
CA ILE A 111 10.58 -9.72 6.12
C ILE A 111 9.55 -10.39 5.21
N ARG A 112 8.35 -9.83 5.20
CA ARG A 112 7.25 -10.23 4.33
C ARG A 112 6.79 -9.06 3.49
N VAL A 113 6.88 -9.22 2.18
CA VAL A 113 6.49 -8.22 1.18
C VAL A 113 5.12 -8.62 0.63
N VAL A 114 4.17 -7.69 0.66
CA VAL A 114 2.80 -7.87 0.18
C VAL A 114 2.55 -6.91 -0.98
N LEU A 115 2.24 -7.49 -2.14
CA LEU A 115 1.92 -6.72 -3.35
C LEU A 115 0.48 -6.19 -3.29
N THR A 116 0.17 -5.23 -4.16
CA THR A 116 -1.18 -4.67 -4.28
C THR A 116 -2.24 -5.70 -4.66
N ASP A 117 -1.85 -6.78 -5.34
CA ASP A 117 -2.70 -7.93 -5.68
C ASP A 117 -2.81 -8.97 -4.56
N LYS A 118 -2.28 -8.66 -3.36
CA LYS A 118 -2.28 -9.50 -2.15
C LYS A 118 -1.39 -10.74 -2.23
N ARG A 119 -0.54 -10.88 -3.25
CA ARG A 119 0.52 -11.89 -3.22
C ARG A 119 1.54 -11.52 -2.15
N GLU A 120 2.03 -12.55 -1.46
CA GLU A 120 3.01 -12.40 -0.39
C GLU A 120 4.30 -13.13 -0.73
N PHE A 121 5.44 -12.50 -0.41
CA PHE A 121 6.76 -13.04 -0.65
C PHE A 121 7.63 -12.83 0.58
N ALA A 122 8.50 -13.80 0.87
CA ALA A 122 9.58 -13.60 1.83
C ALA A 122 10.67 -12.72 1.20
N GLY A 123 11.19 -11.78 1.97
CA GLY A 123 12.30 -10.92 1.57
C GLY A 123 13.54 -11.15 2.43
N HIS A 124 14.69 -10.73 1.91
CA HIS A 124 15.94 -10.66 2.65
C HIS A 124 16.68 -9.37 2.27
N VAL A 125 17.56 -8.90 3.15
CA VAL A 125 18.43 -7.74 2.92
C VAL A 125 19.84 -8.19 2.56
#